data_AF-A0A0R2U1W8-F1
#
_entry.id   AF-A0A0R2U1W8-F1
#
_cell.length_a   1.000
_cell.length_b   1.000
_cell.length_c   1.000
_cell.angle_alpha   90.00
_cell.angle_beta   90.00
_cell.angle_gamma   90.00
#
_symmetry.space_group_name_H-M   'P 1'
#
loop_
_entity.id
_entity.type
_entity.pdbx_description
1 polymer ?
#
loop_
_entity_poly.entity_id
_entity_poly.type
_entity_poly.pdbx_seq_one_letter_code
_entity_poly.pdbx_strand_id
1 'polypeptide(L)'
;TFLTVDVPSTHTPNFSISPEVQFMPLNDLPKIRAKPTGYVVIGGGKTAIDACLWLLETGVDPDDITWIRSRDAWLLDRANTQPTEAFFTHSVGSIAVQYEAIAGADSIEDMFDRLEVGGYLLRLDKNVRPSMFHAATISRAEVTELQRIKNIVRLGHVTEIEESRIVLANGEIETSKGHVHVDCSASLIRTIGKRVPVPVFKGKCITPQMIRGYQPAFSASMAAYVEANYTEEDEMNKLCALVPMPNQAEDFIPMTLAMMTNQFNWSQDKPLKRWIGQNRLDGFTKLITSVDKNDREKMDIMRRIQVSAMPAVAKLQQFAAELSEGF
;
A
#
# COMPACT_ATOMS: atom_id res chain seq x y z
N THR A 1 11.17 8.13 16.02
CA THR A 1 10.51 8.05 14.69
C THR A 1 9.53 6.90 14.68
N PHE A 2 8.28 7.11 14.22
CA PHE A 2 7.30 6.03 13.97
C PHE A 2 7.57 5.29 12.66
N LEU A 3 8.45 5.84 11.83
CA LEU A 3 8.80 5.32 10.52
C LEU A 3 10.11 4.54 10.63
N THR A 4 10.00 3.24 10.86
CA THR A 4 11.11 2.28 10.84
C THR A 4 10.82 1.24 9.78
N VAL A 5 11.80 0.96 8.92
CA VAL A 5 11.69 -0.02 7.85
C VAL A 5 12.45 -1.27 8.24
N ASP A 6 11.86 -2.43 7.95
CA ASP A 6 12.52 -3.72 8.01
C ASP A 6 12.52 -4.34 6.61
N VAL A 7 13.64 -4.93 6.19
CA VAL A 7 13.80 -5.52 4.84
C VAL A 7 14.31 -6.95 4.95
N PRO A 8 14.01 -7.83 3.97
CA PRO A 8 14.38 -9.24 4.04
C PRO A 8 15.86 -9.49 4.34
N SER A 9 16.75 -8.69 3.75
CA SER A 9 18.20 -8.81 3.92
C SER A 9 18.74 -8.45 5.32
N THR A 10 17.94 -7.79 6.17
CA THR A 10 18.39 -7.32 7.50
C THR A 10 17.57 -7.88 8.65
N HIS A 11 16.52 -8.65 8.37
CA HIS A 11 15.62 -9.15 9.40
C HIS A 11 15.87 -10.62 9.73
N THR A 12 15.41 -11.01 10.93
CA THR A 12 15.27 -12.41 11.30
C THR A 12 13.81 -12.83 11.09
N PRO A 13 13.54 -13.85 10.25
CA PRO A 13 12.20 -14.40 10.09
C PRO A 13 11.63 -14.85 11.44
N ASN A 14 10.30 -14.80 11.58
CA ASN A 14 9.62 -15.16 12.82
C ASN A 14 9.21 -16.64 12.89
N PHE A 15 9.92 -17.51 12.17
CA PHE A 15 9.68 -18.95 12.07
C PHE A 15 11.03 -19.69 12.13
N SER A 16 11.00 -20.97 12.54
CA SER A 16 12.20 -21.81 12.57
C SER A 16 12.54 -22.34 11.18
N ILE A 17 13.83 -22.57 10.94
CA ILE A 17 14.36 -23.02 9.66
C ILE A 17 15.38 -24.11 9.95
N SER A 18 15.20 -25.30 9.36
CA SER A 18 16.15 -26.39 9.49
C SER A 18 17.51 -26.02 8.87
N PRO A 19 18.66 -26.38 9.48
CA PRO A 19 19.99 -26.05 8.95
C PRO A 19 20.26 -26.56 7.53
N GLU A 20 19.56 -27.61 7.10
CA GLU A 20 19.78 -28.27 5.81
C GLU A 20 18.92 -27.74 4.66
N VAL A 21 17.99 -26.81 4.93
CA VAL A 21 17.16 -26.23 3.87
C VAL A 21 17.85 -25.02 3.23
N GLN A 22 17.64 -24.86 1.92
CA GLN A 22 18.09 -23.67 1.22
C GLN A 22 17.11 -22.54 1.48
N PHE A 23 17.47 -21.65 2.41
CA PHE A 23 16.70 -20.46 2.74
C PHE A 23 17.54 -19.20 2.50
N MET A 24 16.97 -18.22 1.80
CA MET A 24 17.70 -17.00 1.45
C MET A 24 16.78 -15.79 1.27
N PRO A 25 17.26 -14.55 1.52
CA PRO A 25 16.54 -13.35 1.10
C PRO A 25 16.47 -13.27 -0.43
N LEU A 26 15.45 -12.58 -0.96
CA LEU A 26 15.30 -12.42 -2.42
C LEU A 26 16.54 -11.83 -3.12
N ASN A 27 17.32 -10.99 -2.43
CA ASN A 27 18.54 -10.38 -2.95
C ASN A 27 19.60 -11.41 -3.39
N ASP A 28 19.49 -12.65 -2.90
CA ASP A 28 20.41 -13.74 -3.19
C ASP A 28 19.95 -14.62 -4.35
N LEU A 29 18.74 -14.40 -4.88
CA LEU A 29 18.23 -15.10 -6.07
C LEU A 29 19.22 -15.12 -7.26
N PRO A 30 19.90 -14.01 -7.62
CA PRO A 30 20.88 -14.03 -8.71
C PRO A 30 22.13 -14.90 -8.44
N LYS A 31 22.35 -15.35 -7.20
CA LYS A 31 23.49 -16.22 -6.85
C LYS A 31 23.23 -17.69 -7.18
N ILE A 32 21.99 -18.07 -7.48
CA ILE A 32 21.60 -19.43 -7.83
C ILE A 32 22.15 -19.77 -9.22
N ARG A 33 22.99 -20.81 -9.30
CA ARG A 33 23.67 -21.20 -10.55
C ARG A 33 23.11 -22.46 -11.20
N ALA A 34 22.44 -23.30 -10.43
CA ALA A 34 21.83 -24.55 -10.89
C ALA A 34 20.32 -24.46 -10.70
N LYS A 35 19.55 -25.00 -11.64
CA LYS A 35 18.09 -25.05 -11.54
C LYS A 35 17.70 -25.88 -10.30
N PRO A 36 16.98 -25.30 -9.31
CA PRO A 36 16.48 -26.06 -8.18
C PRO A 36 15.31 -26.95 -8.59
N THR A 37 14.86 -27.82 -7.67
CA THR A 37 13.61 -28.58 -7.84
C THR A 37 12.42 -27.64 -8.01
N GLY A 38 12.44 -26.49 -7.34
CA GLY A 38 11.44 -25.43 -7.44
C GLY A 38 11.77 -24.27 -6.49
N TYR A 39 10.99 -23.21 -6.58
CA TYR A 39 11.11 -22.01 -5.75
C TYR A 39 9.89 -21.89 -4.85
N VAL A 40 10.11 -21.68 -3.55
CA VAL A 40 9.05 -21.39 -2.59
C VAL A 40 9.19 -19.95 -2.12
N VAL A 41 8.36 -19.05 -2.65
CA VAL A 41 8.35 -17.62 -2.28
C VAL A 41 7.46 -17.41 -1.06
N ILE A 42 8.04 -16.92 0.04
CA ILE A 42 7.37 -16.79 1.33
C ILE A 42 7.00 -15.32 1.59
N GLY A 43 5.72 -14.97 1.44
CA GLY A 43 5.20 -13.65 1.74
C GLY A 43 4.18 -13.16 0.70
N GLY A 44 3.20 -12.37 1.13
CA GLY A 44 2.14 -11.84 0.25
C GLY A 44 2.30 -10.38 -0.17
N GLY A 45 3.43 -9.74 0.17
CA GLY A 45 3.65 -8.30 -0.04
C GLY A 45 4.35 -7.95 -1.35
N LYS A 46 4.68 -6.67 -1.53
CA LYS A 46 5.37 -6.14 -2.72
C LYS A 46 6.70 -6.82 -3.01
N THR A 47 7.46 -7.14 -1.96
CA THR A 47 8.73 -7.87 -2.07
C THR A 47 8.55 -9.24 -2.74
N ALA A 48 7.49 -9.98 -2.40
CA ALA A 48 7.21 -11.28 -3.00
C ALA A 48 6.73 -11.14 -4.44
N ILE A 49 5.94 -10.10 -4.74
CA ILE A 49 5.58 -9.73 -6.12
C ILE A 49 6.86 -9.55 -6.95
N ASP A 50 7.84 -8.81 -6.45
CA ASP A 50 9.09 -8.55 -7.16
C ASP A 50 9.96 -9.80 -7.33
N ALA A 51 10.02 -10.67 -6.31
CA ALA A 51 10.71 -11.95 -6.42
C ALA A 51 10.07 -12.86 -7.48
N CYS A 52 8.74 -12.99 -7.49
CA CYS A 52 8.02 -13.78 -8.49
C CYS A 52 8.21 -13.23 -9.91
N LEU A 53 8.08 -11.91 -10.10
CA LEU A 53 8.31 -11.28 -11.41
C LEU A 53 9.73 -11.50 -11.91
N TRP A 54 10.72 -11.36 -11.04
CA TRP A 54 12.13 -11.61 -11.40
C TRP A 54 12.36 -13.08 -11.81
N LEU A 55 11.77 -14.04 -11.10
CA LEU A 55 11.86 -15.46 -11.48
C LEU A 55 11.25 -15.70 -12.86
N LEU A 56 10.06 -15.13 -13.13
CA LEU A 56 9.40 -15.25 -14.43
C LEU A 56 10.22 -14.58 -15.56
N GLU A 57 10.78 -13.40 -15.30
CA GLU A 57 11.61 -12.65 -16.26
C GLU A 57 12.91 -13.41 -16.61
N THR A 58 13.45 -14.17 -15.66
CA THR A 58 14.65 -15.00 -15.86
C THR A 58 14.36 -16.37 -16.46
N GLY A 59 13.11 -16.64 -16.84
CA GLY A 59 12.70 -17.84 -17.56
C GLY A 59 12.38 -19.05 -16.68
N VAL A 60 12.17 -18.85 -15.37
CA VAL A 60 11.64 -19.91 -14.50
C VAL A 60 10.23 -20.25 -14.94
N ASP A 61 9.94 -21.55 -15.04
CA ASP A 61 8.60 -22.04 -15.37
C ASP A 61 7.63 -21.65 -14.24
N PRO A 62 6.46 -21.01 -14.51
CA PRO A 62 5.48 -20.70 -13.50
C PRO A 62 5.06 -21.90 -12.63
N ASP A 63 5.11 -23.13 -13.17
CA ASP A 63 4.78 -24.35 -12.44
C ASP A 63 5.88 -24.75 -11.43
N ASP A 64 7.11 -24.25 -11.59
CA ASP A 64 8.22 -24.44 -10.64
C ASP A 64 8.16 -23.44 -9.46
N ILE A 65 7.19 -22.50 -9.46
CA ILE A 65 7.06 -21.47 -8.41
C ILE A 65 5.87 -21.77 -7.51
N THR A 66 6.14 -22.08 -6.25
CA THR A 66 5.14 -22.10 -5.18
C THR A 66 5.15 -20.77 -4.44
N TRP A 67 4.02 -20.09 -4.38
CA TRP A 67 3.90 -18.80 -3.71
C TRP A 67 3.02 -18.89 -2.47
N ILE A 68 3.64 -18.80 -1.29
CA ILE A 68 2.94 -18.72 -0.01
C ILE A 68 2.45 -17.29 0.21
N ARG A 69 1.17 -17.08 -0.11
CA ARG A 69 0.46 -15.80 0.03
C ARG A 69 -0.64 -15.96 1.08
N SER A 70 -0.27 -15.78 2.34
CA SER A 70 -1.17 -16.01 3.49
C SER A 70 -2.42 -15.13 3.51
N ARG A 71 -2.34 -13.90 2.99
CA ARG A 71 -3.47 -12.99 2.73
C ARG A 71 -3.32 -12.39 1.34
N ASP A 72 -4.41 -12.34 0.60
CA ASP A 72 -4.49 -11.59 -0.66
C ASP A 72 -4.61 -10.09 -0.38
N ALA A 73 -3.94 -9.28 -1.20
CA ALA A 73 -3.88 -7.84 -1.07
C ALA A 73 -4.72 -7.13 -2.14
N TRP A 74 -5.41 -6.06 -1.74
CA TRP A 74 -5.78 -5.00 -2.67
C TRP A 74 -4.52 -4.22 -3.05
N LEU A 75 -4.31 -4.00 -4.36
CA LEU A 75 -3.13 -3.34 -4.92
C LEU A 75 -3.55 -2.06 -5.65
N LEU A 76 -2.67 -1.05 -5.70
CA LEU A 76 -2.91 0.19 -6.44
C LEU A 76 -2.42 0.06 -7.88
N ASP A 77 -3.21 0.50 -8.87
CA ASP A 77 -2.73 0.56 -10.26
C ASP A 77 -1.60 1.60 -10.38
N ARG A 78 -0.43 1.15 -10.84
CA ARG A 78 0.77 2.00 -10.99
C ARG A 78 0.53 3.18 -11.94
N ALA A 79 -0.36 3.05 -12.93
CA ALA A 79 -0.70 4.15 -13.83
C ALA A 79 -1.29 5.35 -13.08
N ASN A 80 -1.97 5.11 -11.96
CA ASN A 80 -2.64 6.14 -11.16
C ASN A 80 -1.69 6.96 -10.28
N THR A 81 -0.39 6.61 -10.23
CA THR A 81 0.59 7.24 -9.32
C THR A 81 1.59 8.15 -10.01
N GLN A 82 1.48 8.34 -11.32
CA GLN A 82 2.42 9.12 -12.12
C GLN A 82 2.04 10.62 -12.16
N PRO A 83 2.77 11.53 -11.51
CA PRO A 83 2.36 12.93 -11.39
C PRO A 83 2.82 13.76 -12.61
N THR A 84 2.50 13.31 -13.82
CA THR A 84 2.85 13.97 -15.07
C THR A 84 1.61 14.27 -15.91
N GLU A 85 1.71 15.24 -16.82
CA GLU A 85 0.58 15.62 -17.68
C GLU A 85 0.09 14.47 -18.56
N ALA A 86 1.00 13.67 -19.11
CA ALA A 86 0.66 12.51 -19.93
C ALA A 86 -0.18 11.46 -19.18
N PHE A 87 -0.10 11.45 -17.84
CA PHE A 87 -0.87 10.56 -16.97
C PHE A 87 -2.02 11.26 -16.26
N PHE A 88 -2.39 12.49 -16.62
CA PHE A 88 -3.42 13.26 -15.91
C PHE A 88 -4.73 12.47 -15.74
N THR A 89 -5.25 11.88 -16.82
CA THR A 89 -6.50 11.10 -16.82
C THR A 89 -6.39 9.85 -15.96
N HIS A 90 -5.21 9.24 -15.81
CA HIS A 90 -5.01 8.12 -14.90
C HIS A 90 -4.86 8.61 -13.46
N SER A 91 -3.93 9.51 -13.21
CA SER A 91 -3.56 9.97 -11.88
C SER A 91 -4.67 10.80 -11.21
N VAL A 92 -5.05 11.91 -11.83
CA VAL A 92 -6.12 12.78 -11.29
C VAL A 92 -7.48 12.13 -11.51
N GLY A 93 -7.69 11.43 -12.63
CA GLY A 93 -8.92 10.67 -12.86
C GLY A 93 -9.14 9.56 -11.83
N SER A 94 -8.08 8.92 -11.32
CA SER A 94 -8.22 7.94 -10.24
C SER A 94 -8.75 8.54 -8.94
N ILE A 95 -8.50 9.83 -8.67
CA ILE A 95 -9.06 10.54 -7.52
C ILE A 95 -10.58 10.68 -7.71
N ALA A 96 -11.02 11.04 -8.92
CA ALA A 96 -12.45 11.10 -9.26
C ALA A 96 -13.10 9.72 -9.06
N VAL A 97 -12.49 8.67 -9.62
CA VAL A 97 -12.95 7.29 -9.48
C VAL A 97 -13.03 6.87 -8.01
N GLN A 98 -11.99 7.16 -7.22
CA GLN A 98 -11.97 6.85 -5.79
C GLN A 98 -13.15 7.50 -5.07
N TYR A 99 -13.37 8.80 -5.30
CA TYR A 99 -14.43 9.54 -4.61
C TYR A 99 -15.82 9.10 -5.06
N GLU A 100 -16.02 8.81 -6.35
CA GLU A 100 -17.28 8.29 -6.87
C GLU A 100 -17.58 6.89 -6.36
N ALA A 101 -16.59 6.00 -6.33
CA ALA A 101 -16.72 4.65 -5.82
C ALA A 101 -17.12 4.66 -4.34
N ILE A 102 -16.45 5.50 -3.54
CA ILE A 102 -16.78 5.68 -2.12
C ILE A 102 -18.18 6.28 -1.97
N ALA A 103 -18.44 7.43 -2.60
CA ALA A 103 -19.72 8.14 -2.46
C ALA A 103 -20.93 7.29 -2.86
N GLY A 104 -20.79 6.48 -3.91
CA GLY A 104 -21.85 5.65 -4.46
C GLY A 104 -22.00 4.28 -3.79
N ALA A 105 -21.17 3.93 -2.80
CA ALA A 105 -21.20 2.63 -2.17
C ALA A 105 -22.35 2.44 -1.19
N ASP A 106 -23.00 1.28 -1.26
CA ASP A 106 -24.07 0.87 -0.34
C ASP A 106 -23.53 0.12 0.89
N SER A 107 -22.34 -0.46 0.79
CA SER A 107 -21.63 -1.15 1.87
C SER A 107 -20.11 -1.05 1.70
N ILE A 108 -19.34 -1.42 2.73
CA ILE A 108 -17.87 -1.53 2.64
C ILE A 108 -17.47 -2.49 1.53
N GLU A 109 -18.20 -3.60 1.39
CA GLU A 109 -17.95 -4.59 0.35
C GLU A 109 -18.14 -4.01 -1.05
N ASP A 110 -19.27 -3.34 -1.28
CA ASP A 110 -19.58 -2.67 -2.55
C ASP A 110 -18.59 -1.54 -2.87
N MET A 111 -18.09 -0.83 -1.86
CA MET A 111 -17.02 0.16 -2.04
C MET A 111 -15.77 -0.45 -2.67
N PHE A 112 -15.29 -1.59 -2.15
CA PHE A 112 -14.12 -2.27 -2.72
C PHE A 112 -14.36 -2.77 -4.14
N ASP A 113 -15.56 -3.32 -4.41
CA ASP A 113 -15.93 -3.79 -5.74
C ASP A 113 -15.97 -2.63 -6.76
N ARG A 114 -16.53 -1.47 -6.38
CA ARG A 114 -16.52 -0.25 -7.21
C ARG A 114 -15.10 0.29 -7.43
N LEU A 115 -14.26 0.27 -6.40
CA LEU A 115 -12.86 0.68 -6.52
C LEU A 115 -12.08 -0.24 -7.47
N GLU A 116 -12.38 -1.55 -7.48
CA GLU A 116 -11.81 -2.49 -8.45
C GLU A 116 -12.33 -2.22 -9.87
N VAL A 117 -13.66 -2.11 -10.05
CA VAL A 117 -14.29 -1.85 -11.35
C VAL A 117 -13.79 -0.54 -11.96
N GLY A 118 -13.61 0.49 -11.15
CA GLY A 118 -13.05 1.78 -11.57
C GLY A 118 -11.55 1.75 -11.87
N GLY A 119 -10.85 0.65 -11.56
CA GLY A 119 -9.42 0.52 -11.76
C GLY A 119 -8.56 1.30 -10.76
N TYR A 120 -9.13 1.69 -9.62
CA TYR A 120 -8.36 2.26 -8.51
C TYR A 120 -7.61 1.16 -7.76
N LEU A 121 -8.30 0.06 -7.44
CA LEU A 121 -7.73 -1.16 -6.88
C LEU A 121 -7.61 -2.26 -7.92
N LEU A 122 -6.63 -3.13 -7.75
CA LEU A 122 -6.41 -4.36 -8.49
C LEU A 122 -6.27 -5.53 -7.52
N ARG A 123 -6.61 -6.74 -7.98
CA ARG A 123 -6.32 -7.99 -7.28
C ARG A 123 -5.67 -8.99 -8.21
N LEU A 124 -4.88 -9.89 -7.62
CA LEU A 124 -4.16 -10.94 -8.36
C LEU A 124 -5.06 -12.12 -8.71
N ASP A 125 -5.97 -12.49 -7.81
CA ASP A 125 -6.87 -13.63 -7.98
C ASP A 125 -8.32 -13.14 -7.87
N LYS A 126 -9.10 -13.30 -8.94
CA LYS A 126 -10.50 -12.84 -8.99
C LYS A 126 -11.46 -13.74 -8.21
N ASN A 127 -11.02 -14.94 -7.82
CA ASN A 127 -11.84 -15.88 -7.07
C ASN A 127 -11.64 -15.74 -5.55
N VAL A 128 -10.73 -14.86 -5.12
CA VAL A 128 -10.44 -14.63 -3.70
C VAL A 128 -10.65 -13.16 -3.37
N ARG A 129 -11.39 -12.89 -2.29
CA ARG A 129 -11.54 -11.54 -1.75
C ARG A 129 -10.27 -11.16 -0.98
N PRO A 130 -9.57 -10.08 -1.36
CA PRO A 130 -8.44 -9.61 -0.59
C PRO A 130 -8.85 -9.10 0.80
N SER A 131 -8.03 -9.41 1.82
CA SER A 131 -8.24 -9.01 3.22
C SER A 131 -7.12 -8.10 3.74
N MET A 132 -6.16 -7.75 2.89
CA MET A 132 -5.00 -6.93 3.25
C MET A 132 -4.91 -5.71 2.33
N PHE A 133 -4.46 -4.59 2.88
CA PHE A 133 -4.12 -3.42 2.10
C PHE A 133 -2.89 -2.72 2.67
N HIS A 134 -1.79 -2.74 1.92
CA HIS A 134 -0.52 -2.06 2.26
C HIS A 134 -0.09 -1.06 1.18
N ALA A 135 -0.99 -0.73 0.25
CA ALA A 135 -0.75 0.22 -0.84
C ALA A 135 0.43 -0.12 -1.74
N ALA A 136 0.68 -1.41 -1.93
CA ALA A 136 1.62 -1.87 -2.93
C ALA A 136 1.09 -1.50 -4.32
N THR A 137 1.94 -0.88 -5.14
CA THR A 137 1.61 -0.54 -6.51
C THR A 137 1.97 -1.67 -7.45
N ILE A 138 1.13 -1.90 -8.46
CA ILE A 138 1.32 -2.92 -9.49
C ILE A 138 0.77 -2.42 -10.82
N SER A 139 1.39 -2.82 -11.92
CA SER A 139 0.88 -2.62 -13.26
C SER A 139 0.01 -3.80 -13.70
N ARG A 140 -0.90 -3.57 -14.63
CA ARG A 140 -1.75 -4.64 -15.19
C ARG A 140 -0.95 -5.73 -15.92
N ALA A 141 0.18 -5.35 -16.53
CA ALA A 141 1.09 -6.32 -17.14
C ALA A 141 1.70 -7.26 -16.09
N GLU A 142 2.18 -6.74 -14.96
CA GLU A 142 2.68 -7.57 -13.86
C GLU A 142 1.58 -8.47 -13.27
N VAL A 143 0.34 -7.98 -13.14
CA VAL A 143 -0.80 -8.82 -12.73
C VAL A 143 -0.97 -10.01 -13.67
N THR A 144 -0.89 -9.77 -14.98
CA THR A 144 -1.04 -10.80 -16.02
C THR A 144 0.06 -11.87 -15.90
N GLU A 145 1.31 -11.44 -15.70
CA GLU A 145 2.44 -12.36 -15.52
C GLU A 145 2.32 -13.17 -14.24
N LEU A 146 2.03 -12.53 -13.10
CA LEU A 146 1.87 -13.21 -11.82
C LEU A 146 0.70 -14.20 -11.82
N GLN A 147 -0.35 -13.95 -12.60
CA GLN A 147 -1.48 -14.87 -12.76
C GLN A 147 -1.11 -16.17 -13.46
N ARG A 148 0.08 -16.27 -14.09
CA ARG A 148 0.59 -17.53 -14.65
C ARG A 148 0.99 -18.51 -13.54
N ILE A 149 1.39 -18.02 -12.37
CA ILE A 149 1.74 -18.87 -11.21
C ILE A 149 0.46 -19.44 -10.61
N LYS A 150 0.31 -20.76 -10.63
CA LYS A 150 -0.91 -21.46 -10.13
C LYS A 150 -0.75 -22.05 -8.74
N ASN A 151 0.47 -22.37 -8.33
CA ASN A 151 0.77 -22.99 -7.05
C ASN A 151 0.74 -21.94 -5.91
N ILE A 152 -0.45 -21.44 -5.59
CA ILE A 152 -0.67 -20.43 -4.54
C ILE A 152 -1.12 -21.11 -3.25
N VAL A 153 -0.36 -20.92 -2.17
CA VAL A 153 -0.63 -21.51 -0.85
C VAL A 153 -1.20 -20.47 0.10
N ARG A 154 -2.38 -20.75 0.68
CA ARG A 154 -3.13 -19.85 1.58
C ARG A 154 -3.42 -20.47 2.96
N LEU A 155 -2.48 -21.27 3.47
CA LEU A 155 -2.62 -21.97 4.75
C LEU A 155 -2.12 -21.14 5.95
N GLY A 156 -2.20 -19.81 5.87
CA GLY A 156 -1.72 -18.90 6.91
C GLY A 156 -0.21 -18.62 6.83
N HIS A 157 0.37 -18.12 7.92
CA HIS A 157 1.79 -17.77 7.99
C HIS A 157 2.65 -19.02 8.18
N VAL A 158 3.87 -19.02 7.63
CA VAL A 158 4.88 -20.06 7.90
C VAL A 158 5.28 -19.98 9.37
N THR A 159 5.33 -21.13 10.03
CA THR A 159 5.80 -21.28 11.42
C THR A 159 7.11 -22.05 11.49
N GLU A 160 7.36 -22.95 10.53
CA GLU A 160 8.58 -23.75 10.46
C GLU A 160 8.86 -24.22 9.02
N ILE A 161 10.14 -24.29 8.64
CA ILE A 161 10.61 -24.94 7.42
C ILE A 161 11.51 -26.12 7.81
N GLU A 162 11.02 -27.34 7.60
CA GLU A 162 11.74 -28.59 7.83
C GLU A 162 12.32 -29.15 6.52
N GLU A 163 13.04 -30.27 6.60
CA GLU A 163 13.71 -30.88 5.44
C GLU A 163 12.77 -31.36 4.33
N SER A 164 11.55 -31.78 4.68
CA SER A 164 10.57 -32.38 3.76
C SER A 164 9.19 -31.72 3.80
N ARG A 165 8.95 -30.77 4.72
CA ARG A 165 7.69 -30.04 4.82
C ARG A 165 7.88 -28.60 5.27
N ILE A 166 6.93 -27.75 4.90
CA ILE A 166 6.75 -26.40 5.43
C ILE A 166 5.50 -26.41 6.28
N VAL A 167 5.63 -26.05 7.55
CA VAL A 167 4.51 -25.94 8.49
C VAL A 167 3.97 -24.53 8.44
N LEU A 168 2.67 -24.41 8.23
CA LEU A 168 1.92 -23.16 8.23
C LEU A 168 0.85 -23.19 9.32
N ALA A 169 0.33 -22.02 9.68
CA ALA A 169 -0.67 -21.89 10.75
C ALA A 169 -1.90 -22.80 10.59
N ASN A 170 -2.32 -23.09 9.35
CA ASN A 170 -3.52 -23.86 9.04
C ASN A 170 -3.23 -25.12 8.21
N GLY A 171 -2.02 -25.66 8.24
CA GLY A 171 -1.67 -26.91 7.55
C GLY A 171 -0.20 -26.99 7.17
N GLU A 172 0.13 -27.93 6.29
CA GLU A 172 1.50 -28.13 5.82
C GLU A 172 1.52 -28.40 4.31
N ILE A 173 2.67 -28.14 3.70
CA ILE A 173 2.95 -28.49 2.31
C ILE A 173 4.29 -29.22 2.22
N GLU A 174 4.47 -30.05 1.21
CA GLU A 174 5.74 -30.75 0.97
C GLU A 174 6.82 -29.77 0.46
N THR A 175 8.06 -30.03 0.84
CA THR A 175 9.25 -29.38 0.27
C THR A 175 10.41 -30.38 0.22
N SER A 176 11.61 -29.93 -0.15
CA SER A 176 12.82 -30.76 -0.14
C SER A 176 14.07 -29.89 -0.03
N LYS A 177 15.22 -30.51 0.24
CA LYS A 177 16.55 -29.87 0.18
C LYS A 177 16.91 -29.32 -1.21
N GLY A 178 16.20 -29.76 -2.26
CA GLY A 178 16.35 -29.26 -3.63
C GLY A 178 15.51 -28.01 -3.92
N HIS A 179 14.57 -27.63 -3.05
CA HIS A 179 13.81 -26.39 -3.17
C HIS A 179 14.60 -25.20 -2.61
N VAL A 180 14.46 -24.05 -3.26
CA VAL A 180 14.93 -22.77 -2.74
C VAL A 180 13.78 -22.03 -2.08
N HIS A 181 13.93 -21.71 -0.80
CA HIS A 181 12.96 -20.94 -0.02
C HIS A 181 13.39 -19.48 -0.01
N VAL A 182 12.58 -18.63 -0.63
CA VAL A 182 12.86 -17.21 -0.82
C VAL A 182 12.11 -16.40 0.22
N ASP A 183 12.84 -15.75 1.09
CA ASP A 183 12.30 -14.93 2.15
C ASP A 183 11.83 -13.57 1.64
N CYS A 184 10.52 -13.39 1.69
CA CYS A 184 9.83 -12.13 1.44
C CYS A 184 8.89 -11.79 2.62
N SER A 185 9.18 -12.31 3.82
CA SER A 185 8.28 -12.28 4.98
C SER A 185 8.41 -11.04 5.86
N ALA A 186 9.43 -10.21 5.61
CA ALA A 186 9.62 -8.92 6.26
C ALA A 186 8.38 -8.03 6.11
N SER A 187 7.98 -7.35 7.19
CA SER A 187 6.71 -6.64 7.23
C SER A 187 6.78 -5.36 8.05
N LEU A 188 6.64 -4.22 7.36
CA LEU A 188 6.65 -2.86 7.93
C LEU A 188 5.65 -2.68 9.08
N ILE A 189 4.45 -3.27 8.98
CA ILE A 189 3.41 -3.09 9.99
C ILE A 189 3.79 -3.71 11.34
N ARG A 190 4.68 -4.71 11.39
CA ARG A 190 5.05 -5.37 12.65
C ARG A 190 5.73 -4.41 13.62
N THR A 191 6.48 -3.45 13.09
CA THR A 191 7.26 -2.48 13.88
C THR A 191 6.46 -1.20 14.16
N ILE A 192 5.49 -0.88 13.31
CA ILE A 192 4.72 0.38 13.36
C ILE A 192 3.36 0.17 14.06
N GLY A 193 2.64 -0.92 13.77
CA GLY A 193 1.27 -1.17 14.24
C GLY A 193 1.12 -1.39 15.75
N LYS A 194 2.23 -1.55 16.48
CA LYS A 194 2.23 -1.66 17.96
C LYS A 194 2.35 -0.31 18.67
N ARG A 195 2.48 0.79 17.93
CA ARG A 195 2.75 2.10 18.53
C ARG A 195 1.44 2.89 18.65
N VAL A 196 1.19 3.43 19.83
CA VAL A 196 0.08 4.35 20.08
C VAL A 196 0.39 5.69 19.40
N PRO A 197 -0.46 6.20 18.50
CA PRO A 197 -0.30 7.53 17.91
C PRO A 197 -0.05 8.60 18.98
N VAL A 198 0.88 9.50 18.69
CA VAL A 198 1.15 10.69 19.52
C VAL A 198 1.03 11.94 18.65
N PRO A 199 0.87 13.14 19.22
CA PRO A 199 0.97 14.37 18.44
C PRO A 199 2.30 14.45 17.67
N VAL A 200 2.27 15.02 16.45
CA VAL A 200 3.49 15.26 15.67
C VAL A 200 4.36 16.30 16.37
N PHE A 201 3.74 17.33 16.95
CA PHE A 201 4.41 18.37 17.72
C PHE A 201 4.02 18.24 19.19
N LYS A 202 5.04 18.20 20.05
CA LYS A 202 4.86 18.21 21.51
C LYS A 202 6.02 18.95 22.18
N GLY A 203 5.80 20.21 22.53
CA GLY A 203 6.84 21.10 23.04
C GLY A 203 8.02 21.19 22.08
N LYS A 204 9.22 20.82 22.54
CA LYS A 204 10.46 20.86 21.74
C LYS A 204 10.73 19.59 20.93
N CYS A 205 9.74 18.71 20.79
CA CYS A 205 9.89 17.41 20.14
C CYS A 205 8.98 17.32 18.92
N ILE A 206 9.57 17.01 17.77
CA ILE A 206 8.84 16.60 16.57
C ILE A 206 8.91 15.07 16.48
N THR A 207 7.75 14.43 16.40
CA THR A 207 7.62 12.98 16.19
C THR A 207 7.20 12.70 14.74
N PRO A 208 8.13 12.33 13.85
CA PRO A 208 7.81 12.05 12.46
C PRO A 208 6.82 10.89 12.32
N GLN A 209 5.72 11.18 11.61
CA GLN A 209 4.61 10.30 11.33
C GLN A 209 4.10 10.56 9.90
N MET A 210 3.27 9.67 9.36
CA MET A 210 2.64 9.90 8.06
C MET A 210 1.58 11.00 8.21
N ILE A 211 1.77 12.11 7.51
CA ILE A 211 0.81 13.21 7.40
C ILE A 211 0.05 13.11 6.07
N ARG A 212 0.64 12.39 5.10
CA ARG A 212 0.01 11.96 3.86
C ARG A 212 0.34 10.48 3.64
N GLY A 213 -0.66 9.70 3.24
CA GLY A 213 -0.51 8.28 2.98
C GLY A 213 0.64 8.00 2.00
N TYR A 214 1.50 7.04 2.37
CA TYR A 214 2.60 6.51 1.53
C TYR A 214 3.68 7.51 1.10
N GLN A 215 3.67 8.74 1.63
CA GLN A 215 4.62 9.79 1.26
C GLN A 215 5.41 10.28 2.49
N PRO A 216 6.39 9.49 2.98
CA PRO A 216 7.18 9.87 4.15
C PRO A 216 7.99 11.16 3.94
N ALA A 217 8.55 11.33 2.74
CA ALA A 217 9.33 12.53 2.40
C ALA A 217 8.47 13.80 2.40
N PHE A 218 7.28 13.74 1.77
CA PHE A 218 6.33 14.85 1.81
C PHE A 218 5.89 15.15 3.24
N SER A 219 5.54 14.11 4.01
CA SER A 219 5.14 14.25 5.42
C SER A 219 6.22 14.93 6.27
N ALA A 220 7.48 14.50 6.13
CA ALA A 220 8.60 15.15 6.83
C ALA A 220 8.78 16.62 6.39
N SER A 221 8.63 16.92 5.08
CA SER A 221 8.71 18.29 4.58
C SER A 221 7.57 19.18 5.08
N MET A 222 6.36 18.62 5.21
CA MET A 222 5.19 19.30 5.75
C MET A 222 5.42 19.65 7.22
N ALA A 223 5.87 18.68 8.03
CA ALA A 223 6.19 18.93 9.44
C ALA A 223 7.27 20.02 9.60
N ALA A 224 8.31 20.01 8.76
CA ALA A 224 9.35 21.04 8.79
C ALA A 224 8.83 22.43 8.38
N TYR A 225 7.95 22.50 7.37
CA TYR A 225 7.33 23.78 6.98
C TYR A 225 6.43 24.32 8.09
N VAL A 226 5.61 23.46 8.69
CA VAL A 226 4.71 23.85 9.78
C VAL A 226 5.49 24.32 11.01
N GLU A 227 6.55 23.60 11.42
CA GLU A 227 7.46 24.05 12.50
C GLU A 227 8.02 25.45 12.25
N ALA A 228 8.38 25.77 11.01
CA ALA A 228 9.06 27.02 10.69
C ALA A 228 8.12 28.23 10.57
N ASN A 229 6.81 28.01 10.42
CA ASN A 229 5.86 29.08 10.06
C ASN A 229 4.68 29.23 11.02
N TYR A 230 4.50 28.31 11.98
CA TYR A 230 3.39 28.29 12.93
C TYR A 230 3.93 28.12 14.34
N THR A 231 3.24 28.69 15.33
CA THR A 231 3.68 28.68 16.74
C THR A 231 2.73 27.92 17.66
N GLU A 232 1.45 27.80 17.29
CA GLU A 232 0.43 27.18 18.12
C GLU A 232 0.38 25.67 17.87
N GLU A 233 0.75 24.88 18.89
CA GLU A 233 0.87 23.42 18.80
C GLU A 233 -0.42 22.73 18.32
N ASP A 234 -1.59 23.23 18.73
CA ASP A 234 -2.89 22.70 18.29
C ASP A 234 -3.12 22.91 16.78
N GLU A 235 -2.75 24.09 16.26
CA GLU A 235 -2.85 24.38 14.83
C GLU A 235 -1.87 23.52 14.03
N MET A 236 -0.63 23.41 14.52
CA MET A 236 0.41 22.60 13.90
C MET A 236 -0.01 21.12 13.82
N ASN A 237 -0.55 20.57 14.91
CA ASN A 237 -1.04 19.19 14.94
C ASN A 237 -2.33 19.00 14.11
N LYS A 238 -3.17 20.02 13.96
CA LYS A 238 -4.32 19.98 13.03
C LYS A 238 -3.88 19.93 11.56
N LEU A 239 -2.82 20.66 11.20
CA LEU A 239 -2.25 20.66 9.85
C LEU A 239 -1.41 19.39 9.57
N CYS A 240 -0.86 18.78 10.61
CA CYS A 240 -0.01 17.59 10.53
C CYS A 240 -0.65 16.36 11.21
N ALA A 241 -1.98 16.22 11.15
CA ALA A 241 -2.64 15.10 11.78
C ALA A 241 -2.21 13.77 11.14
N LEU A 242 -2.13 12.72 11.96
CA LEU A 242 -1.69 11.38 11.52
C LEU A 242 -2.66 10.81 10.49
N VAL A 243 -2.10 10.34 9.37
CA VAL A 243 -2.74 9.38 8.48
C VAL A 243 -2.34 7.97 8.92
N PRO A 244 -3.28 7.14 9.44
CA PRO A 244 -2.96 5.82 9.95
C PRO A 244 -2.47 4.90 8.81
N MET A 245 -1.50 4.03 9.12
CA MET A 245 -0.99 3.06 8.15
C MET A 245 -1.94 1.86 8.06
N PRO A 246 -2.34 1.44 6.86
CA PRO A 246 -3.28 0.33 6.72
C PRO A 246 -2.59 -1.04 6.88
N ASN A 247 -3.36 -2.03 7.30
CA ASN A 247 -2.97 -3.44 7.36
C ASN A 247 -4.06 -4.39 6.85
N GLN A 248 -5.27 -4.29 7.41
CA GLN A 248 -6.45 -4.95 6.86
C GLN A 248 -6.96 -4.17 5.66
N ALA A 249 -7.81 -4.80 4.85
CA ALA A 249 -8.44 -4.11 3.72
C ALA A 249 -9.19 -2.85 4.20
N GLU A 250 -9.99 -3.01 5.25
CA GLU A 250 -10.88 -2.00 5.82
C GLU A 250 -10.13 -0.79 6.39
N ASP A 251 -8.84 -0.93 6.75
CA ASP A 251 -8.00 0.20 7.18
C ASP A 251 -7.84 1.27 6.08
N PHE A 252 -8.19 0.94 4.83
CA PHE A 252 -8.37 1.92 3.75
C PHE A 252 -9.31 3.07 4.14
N ILE A 253 -10.36 2.80 4.93
CA ILE A 253 -11.39 3.78 5.30
C ILE A 253 -10.83 4.86 6.24
N PRO A 254 -10.35 4.56 7.46
CA PRO A 254 -9.83 5.59 8.36
C PRO A 254 -8.61 6.31 7.78
N MET A 255 -7.78 5.61 7.00
CA MET A 255 -6.66 6.23 6.31
C MET A 255 -7.11 7.25 5.25
N THR A 256 -8.06 6.88 4.39
CA THR A 256 -8.57 7.77 3.32
C THR A 256 -9.30 8.98 3.93
N LEU A 257 -10.08 8.77 4.99
CA LEU A 257 -10.76 9.85 5.72
C LEU A 257 -9.76 10.85 6.31
N ALA A 258 -8.68 10.37 6.95
CA ALA A 258 -7.63 11.23 7.48
C ALA A 258 -6.92 12.02 6.37
N MET A 259 -6.62 11.37 5.23
CA MET A 259 -6.02 12.05 4.07
C MET A 259 -6.90 13.17 3.52
N MET A 260 -8.21 12.92 3.36
CA MET A 260 -9.16 13.93 2.89
C MET A 260 -9.33 15.08 3.89
N THR A 261 -9.33 14.77 5.19
CA THR A 261 -9.41 15.77 6.26
C THR A 261 -8.18 16.69 6.27
N ASN A 262 -6.99 16.11 6.17
CA ASN A 262 -5.75 16.88 6.05
C ASN A 262 -5.75 17.76 4.80
N GLN A 263 -6.14 17.21 3.66
CA GLN A 263 -6.24 17.96 2.40
C GLN A 263 -7.24 19.12 2.50
N PHE A 264 -8.35 18.93 3.21
CA PHE A 264 -9.31 19.98 3.49
C PHE A 264 -8.70 21.07 4.38
N ASN A 265 -8.06 20.71 5.49
CA ASN A 265 -7.40 21.68 6.39
C ASN A 265 -6.36 22.53 5.63
N TRP A 266 -5.52 21.90 4.80
CA TRP A 266 -4.53 22.62 3.99
C TRP A 266 -5.18 23.57 2.98
N SER A 267 -6.36 23.23 2.46
CA SER A 267 -7.06 24.07 1.48
C SER A 267 -7.60 25.37 2.07
N GLN A 268 -7.79 25.43 3.39
CA GLN A 268 -8.27 26.61 4.10
C GLN A 268 -7.16 27.64 4.38
N ASP A 269 -5.89 27.22 4.30
CA ASP A 269 -4.71 28.07 4.52
C ASP A 269 -4.06 28.46 3.18
N LYS A 270 -4.14 29.75 2.82
CA LYS A 270 -3.63 30.26 1.53
C LYS A 270 -2.09 30.18 1.43
N PRO A 271 -1.29 30.67 2.40
CA PRO A 271 0.16 30.47 2.41
C PRO A 271 0.57 29.00 2.26
N LEU A 272 -0.01 28.11 3.06
CA LEU A 272 0.31 26.69 3.04
C LEU A 272 -0.05 26.06 1.70
N LYS A 273 -1.26 26.30 1.19
CA LYS A 273 -1.69 25.81 -0.12
C LYS A 273 -0.74 26.25 -1.24
N ARG A 274 -0.27 27.51 -1.20
CA ARG A 274 0.71 28.02 -2.17
C ARG A 274 2.04 27.29 -2.04
N TRP A 275 2.53 27.06 -0.82
CA TRP A 275 3.77 26.32 -0.59
C TRP A 275 3.66 24.87 -1.07
N ILE A 276 2.55 24.17 -0.76
CA ILE A 276 2.29 22.79 -1.22
C ILE A 276 2.37 22.72 -2.75
N GLY A 277 1.73 23.66 -3.46
CA GLY A 277 1.79 23.71 -4.93
C GLY A 277 3.18 23.95 -5.53
N GLN A 278 4.13 24.44 -4.72
CA GLN A 278 5.53 24.65 -5.11
C GLN A 278 6.47 23.55 -4.57
N ASN A 279 5.97 22.68 -3.69
CA ASN A 279 6.77 21.62 -3.09
C ASN A 279 6.96 20.47 -4.10
N ARG A 280 8.22 20.22 -4.47
CA ARG A 280 8.60 19.15 -5.41
C ARG A 280 8.20 17.74 -4.94
N LEU A 281 7.93 17.57 -3.65
CA LEU A 281 7.49 16.30 -3.06
C LEU A 281 5.97 16.09 -3.17
N ASP A 282 5.23 17.08 -3.70
CA ASP A 282 3.81 16.97 -4.05
C ASP A 282 3.57 17.25 -5.55
N GLY A 283 3.75 16.22 -6.37
CA GLY A 283 3.56 16.35 -7.81
C GLY A 283 2.09 16.56 -8.25
N PHE A 284 1.11 16.18 -7.42
CA PHE A 284 -0.31 16.20 -7.82
C PHE A 284 -0.92 17.59 -7.71
N THR A 285 -0.62 18.35 -6.66
CA THR A 285 -1.18 19.71 -6.50
C THR A 285 -0.78 20.60 -7.67
N LYS A 286 0.49 20.58 -8.06
CA LYS A 286 0.97 21.36 -9.22
C LYS A 286 0.23 20.95 -10.50
N LEU A 287 0.10 19.65 -10.74
CA LEU A 287 -0.61 19.09 -11.89
C LEU A 287 -2.06 19.58 -11.97
N ILE A 288 -2.78 19.53 -10.85
CA ILE A 288 -4.18 20.00 -10.74
C ILE A 288 -4.28 21.51 -10.95
N THR A 289 -3.40 22.30 -10.32
CA THR A 289 -3.46 23.77 -10.42
C THR A 289 -3.05 24.31 -11.79
N SER A 290 -2.37 23.51 -12.61
CA SER A 290 -1.87 23.89 -13.93
C SER A 290 -2.80 23.47 -15.08
N VAL A 291 -3.97 22.91 -14.79
CA VAL A 291 -4.94 22.48 -15.80
C VAL A 291 -5.42 23.68 -16.64
N ASP A 292 -5.35 23.53 -17.97
CA ASP A 292 -5.97 24.48 -18.89
C ASP A 292 -7.50 24.43 -18.72
N LYS A 293 -8.11 25.57 -18.42
CA LYS A 293 -9.56 25.69 -18.23
C LYS A 293 -10.36 25.40 -19.50
N ASN A 294 -9.73 25.41 -20.67
CA ASN A 294 -10.35 25.05 -21.94
C ASN A 294 -10.27 23.54 -22.24
N ASP A 295 -9.45 22.79 -21.51
CA ASP A 295 -9.36 21.34 -21.63
C ASP A 295 -10.59 20.70 -20.99
N ARG A 296 -11.58 20.38 -21.82
CA ARG A 296 -12.89 19.87 -21.37
C ARG A 296 -12.77 18.53 -20.63
N GLU A 297 -11.86 17.66 -21.04
CA GLU A 297 -11.66 16.35 -20.42
C GLU A 297 -11.12 16.52 -19.00
N LYS A 298 -10.02 17.28 -18.85
CA LYS A 298 -9.43 17.53 -17.53
C LYS A 298 -10.39 18.29 -16.62
N MET A 299 -11.11 19.28 -17.15
CA MET A 299 -12.10 20.03 -16.38
C MET A 299 -13.30 19.18 -15.96
N ASP A 300 -13.70 18.17 -16.74
CA ASP A 300 -14.73 17.22 -16.33
C ASP A 300 -14.28 16.33 -15.17
N ILE A 301 -13.03 15.83 -15.22
CA ILE A 301 -12.41 15.12 -14.10
C ILE A 301 -12.40 15.99 -12.84
N MET A 302 -11.99 17.26 -12.95
CA MET A 302 -11.99 18.18 -11.82
C MET A 302 -13.39 18.39 -11.24
N ARG A 303 -14.42 18.50 -12.10
CA ARG A 303 -15.82 18.59 -11.67
C ARG A 303 -16.24 17.34 -10.90
N ARG A 304 -15.94 16.15 -11.43
CA ARG A 304 -16.24 14.85 -10.80
C ARG A 304 -15.63 14.73 -9.40
N ILE A 305 -14.36 15.13 -9.24
CA ILE A 305 -13.72 15.21 -7.92
C ILE A 305 -14.51 16.15 -7.00
N GLN A 306 -14.83 17.36 -7.48
CA GLN A 306 -15.49 18.38 -6.67
C GLN A 306 -16.87 17.93 -6.17
N VAL A 307 -17.70 17.34 -7.04
CA VAL A 307 -19.07 16.93 -6.67
C VAL A 307 -19.08 15.69 -5.78
N SER A 308 -18.10 14.80 -5.90
CA SER A 308 -18.04 13.55 -5.15
C SER A 308 -17.27 13.65 -3.83
N ALA A 309 -16.47 14.69 -3.61
CA ALA A 309 -15.63 14.82 -2.42
C ALA A 309 -16.41 14.81 -1.09
N MET A 310 -17.42 15.68 -0.95
CA MET A 310 -18.22 15.74 0.29
C MET A 310 -19.07 14.47 0.52
N PRO A 311 -19.77 13.92 -0.48
CA PRO A 311 -20.43 12.64 -0.36
C PRO A 311 -19.48 11.50 0.05
N ALA A 312 -18.26 11.46 -0.50
CA ALA A 312 -17.27 10.46 -0.14
C ALA A 312 -16.82 10.57 1.33
N VAL A 313 -16.58 11.79 1.84
CA VAL A 313 -16.28 12.00 3.27
C VAL A 313 -17.42 11.50 4.15
N ALA A 314 -18.66 11.85 3.82
CA ALA A 314 -19.83 11.42 4.59
C ALA A 314 -19.94 9.88 4.63
N LYS A 315 -19.70 9.22 3.50
CA LYS A 315 -19.71 7.76 3.44
C LYS A 315 -18.56 7.12 4.23
N LEU A 316 -17.34 7.68 4.15
CA LEU A 316 -16.20 7.21 4.94
C LEU A 316 -16.45 7.35 6.45
N GLN A 317 -17.09 8.45 6.88
CA GLN A 317 -17.48 8.63 8.28
C GLN A 317 -18.50 7.59 8.72
N GLN A 318 -19.50 7.32 7.88
CA GLN A 318 -20.49 6.25 8.12
C GLN A 318 -19.79 4.89 8.29
N PHE A 319 -18.97 4.48 7.31
CA PHE A 319 -18.26 3.19 7.36
C PHE A 319 -17.26 3.11 8.51
N ALA A 320 -16.60 4.22 8.88
CA ALA A 320 -15.71 4.25 10.04
C ALA A 320 -16.48 4.00 11.34
N ALA A 321 -17.71 4.52 11.48
CA ALA A 321 -18.56 4.24 12.63
C ALA A 321 -19.00 2.76 12.66
N GLU A 322 -19.44 2.21 11.52
CA GLU A 322 -19.82 0.79 11.39
C GLU A 322 -18.67 -0.15 11.81
N LEU A 323 -17.44 0.16 11.40
CA LEU A 323 -16.24 -0.61 11.80
C LEU A 323 -15.96 -0.53 13.30
N SER A 324 -16.32 0.56 13.97
CA SER A 324 -16.12 0.72 15.42
C SER A 324 -17.20 0.04 16.27
N GLU A 325 -18.40 -0.15 15.70
CA GLU A 325 -19.54 -0.80 16.36
C GLU A 325 -19.53 -2.33 16.18
N GLY A 326 -18.84 -2.85 15.16
CA GLY A 326 -18.72 -4.28 14.85
C GLY A 326 -17.72 -5.08 15.71
N PHE A 327 -17.19 -4.51 16.79
CA PHE A 327 -16.23 -5.15 17.72
C PHE A 327 -16.79 -5.29 19.14
#